data_AF-A0A4Q7MY76-F1
#
_entry.id   AF-A0A4Q7MY76-F1
#
_cell.length_a   1.000
_cell.length_b   1.000
_cell.length_c   1.000
_cell.angle_alpha   90.00
_cell.angle_beta   90.00
_cell.angle_gamma   90.00
#
_symmetry.space_group_name_H-M   'P 1'
#
loop_
_entity.id
_entity.type
_entity.pdbx_description
1 polymer ?
#
loop_
_entity_poly.entity_id
_entity_poly.type
_entity_poly.pdbx_seq_one_letter_code
_entity_poly.pdbx_strand_id
1 'polypeptide(L)'
;MATRSKFKKERRDPGRFIQVPLSVLDSVAYKTLSAHEVKLLWDIAAQYAGMNNGRLLAGWKYMHESRGWKSPDTLNKALVALIDRSLIFRTRQGRMPNLSSWYACCWWPLDHDEEMDVGPQSLPRGDYTRWHPE
;
A
#
# COMPACT_ATOMS: atom_id res chain seq x y z
N MET A 1 -23.31 -5.16 10.98
CA MET A 1 -22.94 -4.32 12.13
C MET A 1 -21.50 -4.62 12.50
N ALA A 2 -20.60 -3.63 12.52
CA ALA A 2 -19.24 -3.85 12.99
C ALA A 2 -19.26 -4.01 14.52
N THR A 3 -18.87 -5.18 15.02
CA THR A 3 -18.72 -5.40 16.47
C THR A 3 -17.68 -4.44 17.04
N ARG A 4 -18.04 -3.80 18.15
CA ARG A 4 -17.15 -2.90 18.90
C ARG A 4 -15.85 -3.64 19.21
N SER A 5 -14.71 -3.02 18.93
CA SER A 5 -13.39 -3.61 19.20
C SER A 5 -13.30 -4.08 20.65
N LYS A 6 -12.90 -5.35 20.86
CA LYS A 6 -12.64 -5.91 22.18
C LYS A 6 -11.42 -5.29 22.87
N PHE A 7 -10.58 -4.57 22.12
CA PHE A 7 -9.38 -3.92 22.65
C PHE A 7 -9.76 -2.61 23.35
N LYS A 8 -9.40 -2.49 24.64
CA LYS A 8 -9.67 -1.28 25.44
C LYS A 8 -8.88 -0.09 24.88
N LYS A 9 -9.53 1.09 24.81
CA LYS A 9 -8.92 2.33 24.30
C LYS A 9 -7.70 2.79 25.10
N GLU A 10 -7.69 2.55 26.41
CA GLU A 10 -6.57 2.86 27.31
C GLU A 10 -5.32 2.01 27.08
N ARG A 11 -5.42 0.92 26.30
CA ARG A 11 -4.33 -0.02 26.03
C ARG A 11 -3.59 0.27 24.73
N ARG A 12 -3.79 1.44 24.12
CA ARG A 12 -3.14 1.82 22.85
C ARG A 12 -2.86 3.30 22.80
N ASP A 13 -1.83 3.66 22.04
CA ASP A 13 -1.52 5.05 21.73
C ASP A 13 -2.68 5.71 20.97
N PRO A 14 -2.90 7.02 21.15
CA PRO A 14 -3.88 7.76 20.36
C PRO A 14 -3.42 7.87 18.89
N GLY A 15 -4.36 7.84 17.94
CA GLY A 15 -4.07 8.10 16.53
C GLY A 15 -4.75 7.14 15.56
N ARG A 16 -4.30 7.20 14.31
CA ARG A 16 -4.71 6.31 13.22
C ARG A 16 -3.89 5.01 13.27
N PHE A 17 -4.52 3.93 12.80
CA PHE A 17 -3.91 2.61 12.72
C PHE A 17 -4.05 2.08 11.30
N ILE A 18 -3.09 1.27 10.88
CA ILE A 18 -3.20 0.50 9.65
C ILE A 18 -4.07 -0.72 9.98
N GLN A 19 -5.22 -0.80 9.33
CA GLN A 19 -6.08 -1.98 9.41
C GLN A 19 -5.63 -2.99 8.36
N VAL A 20 -4.96 -4.04 8.80
CA VAL A 20 -4.53 -5.16 7.94
C VAL A 20 -5.29 -6.44 8.32
N PRO A 21 -6.00 -7.09 7.37
CA PRO A 21 -6.53 -8.42 7.57
C PRO A 21 -5.41 -9.46 7.72
N LEU A 22 -5.58 -10.45 8.61
CA LEU A 22 -4.57 -11.53 8.75
C LEU A 22 -4.33 -12.28 7.44
N SER A 23 -5.32 -12.37 6.55
CA SER A 23 -5.15 -12.95 5.21
C SER A 23 -4.04 -12.30 4.37
N VAL A 24 -3.73 -11.01 4.62
CA VAL A 24 -2.58 -10.35 4.00
C VAL A 24 -1.29 -10.93 4.56
N LEU A 25 -1.14 -10.94 5.88
CA LEU A 25 0.08 -11.40 6.57
C LEU A 25 0.30 -12.91 6.41
N ASP A 26 -0.77 -13.68 6.28
CA ASP A 26 -0.74 -15.12 6.11
C ASP A 26 -0.51 -15.55 4.65
N SER A 27 -0.65 -14.64 3.69
CA SER A 27 -0.42 -14.93 2.27
C SER A 27 1.04 -15.26 1.97
N VAL A 28 1.25 -16.09 0.95
CA VAL A 28 2.60 -16.39 0.43
C VAL A 28 3.24 -15.11 -0.13
N ALA A 29 2.45 -14.23 -0.75
CA ALA A 29 2.88 -12.90 -1.21
C ALA A 29 3.58 -12.10 -0.11
N TYR A 30 2.97 -11.97 1.07
CA TYR A 30 3.57 -11.22 2.17
C TYR A 30 4.76 -11.95 2.80
N LYS A 31 4.63 -13.26 3.02
CA LYS A 31 5.66 -14.07 3.71
C LYS A 31 7.00 -14.12 2.96
N THR A 32 6.98 -13.93 1.65
CA THR A 32 8.19 -13.93 0.81
C THR A 32 8.83 -12.56 0.64
N LEU A 33 8.26 -11.51 1.24
CA LEU A 33 8.82 -10.15 1.14
C LEU A 33 10.17 -10.02 1.86
N SER A 34 11.07 -9.23 1.26
CA SER A 34 12.26 -8.75 1.97
C SER A 34 11.90 -7.68 3.01
N ALA A 35 12.81 -7.40 3.94
CA ALA A 35 12.60 -6.37 4.96
C ALA A 35 12.34 -4.97 4.37
N HIS A 36 12.97 -4.64 3.24
CA HIS A 36 12.74 -3.36 2.56
C HIS A 36 11.36 -3.30 1.89
N GLU A 37 10.89 -4.40 1.31
CA GLU A 37 9.54 -4.49 0.73
C GLU A 37 8.47 -4.35 1.81
N VAL A 38 8.64 -5.04 2.94
CA VAL A 38 7.75 -4.90 4.11
C VAL A 38 7.72 -3.45 4.59
N LYS A 39 8.89 -2.80 4.73
CA LYS A 39 8.97 -1.38 5.10
C LYS A 39 8.19 -0.50 4.11
N LEU A 40 8.39 -0.69 2.81
CA LEU A 40 7.72 0.12 1.79
C LEU A 40 6.20 -0.07 1.83
N LEU A 41 5.74 -1.32 1.99
CA LEU A 41 4.32 -1.62 2.09
C LEU A 41 3.65 -0.82 3.22
N TRP A 42 4.29 -0.78 4.38
CA TRP A 42 3.78 -0.02 5.53
C TRP A 42 3.94 1.48 5.39
N ASP A 43 5.00 1.97 4.74
CA ASP A 43 5.17 3.39 4.42
C ASP A 43 4.07 3.90 3.46
N ILE A 44 3.64 3.06 2.52
CA ILE A 44 2.50 3.34 1.63
C ILE A 44 1.20 3.29 2.44
N ALA A 45 0.95 2.18 3.16
CA ALA A 45 -0.30 1.95 3.89
C ALA A 45 -0.54 2.99 5.00
N ALA A 46 0.51 3.52 5.64
CA ALA A 46 0.41 4.55 6.68
C ALA A 46 -0.26 5.85 6.18
N GLN A 47 -0.22 6.13 4.88
CA GLN A 47 -0.84 7.30 4.28
C GLN A 47 -2.37 7.21 4.25
N TYR A 48 -2.95 6.01 4.35
CA TYR A 48 -4.38 5.79 4.14
C TYR A 48 -5.28 6.38 5.23
N ALA A 49 -6.06 7.40 4.88
CA ALA A 49 -6.90 8.22 5.75
C ALA A 49 -8.39 7.85 5.69
N GLY A 50 -8.75 6.77 5.00
CA GLY A 50 -10.13 6.28 4.89
C GLY A 50 -10.84 6.64 3.58
N MET A 51 -10.27 7.52 2.76
CA MET A 51 -10.90 8.05 1.53
C MET A 51 -9.88 8.36 0.41
N ASN A 52 -8.70 7.73 0.47
CA ASN A 52 -7.60 8.00 -0.45
C ASN A 52 -6.81 6.74 -0.84
N ASN A 53 -7.36 5.54 -0.68
CA ASN A 53 -6.74 4.33 -1.20
C ASN A 53 -6.77 4.38 -2.73
N GLY A 54 -5.60 4.50 -3.36
CA GLY A 54 -5.47 4.82 -4.79
C GLY A 54 -4.87 6.19 -5.06
N ARG A 55 -4.59 6.98 -4.02
CA ARG A 55 -3.81 8.24 -4.09
C ARG A 55 -2.61 8.22 -3.15
N LEU A 56 -2.10 7.02 -2.84
CA LEU A 56 -0.96 6.82 -1.94
C LEU A 56 0.35 6.99 -2.74
N LEU A 57 1.35 7.61 -2.13
CA LEU A 57 2.62 7.93 -2.78
C LEU A 57 3.67 6.86 -2.51
N ALA A 58 4.50 6.59 -3.52
CA ALA A 58 5.75 5.84 -3.39
C ALA A 58 6.93 6.51 -4.12
N GLY A 59 6.80 7.79 -4.46
CA GLY A 59 7.84 8.55 -5.16
C GLY A 59 9.06 8.85 -4.28
N TRP A 60 10.24 8.93 -4.91
CA TRP A 60 11.52 9.11 -4.22
C TRP A 60 11.54 10.30 -3.26
N LYS A 61 11.14 11.49 -3.70
CA LYS A 61 11.16 12.71 -2.88
C LYS A 61 10.41 12.53 -1.56
N TYR A 62 9.15 12.08 -1.64
CA TYR A 62 8.32 11.82 -0.46
C TYR A 62 8.91 10.73 0.43
N MET A 63 9.36 9.61 -0.15
CA MET A 63 9.91 8.49 0.60
C MET A 63 11.23 8.86 1.29
N HIS A 64 12.07 9.68 0.67
CA HIS A 64 13.29 10.19 1.25
C HIS A 64 13.00 11.15 2.41
N GLU A 65 12.26 12.23 2.13
CA GLU A 65 12.03 13.34 3.08
C GLU A 65 11.13 12.94 4.25
N SER A 66 10.08 12.15 3.99
CA SER A 66 9.06 11.83 5.01
C SER A 66 9.22 10.45 5.64
N ARG A 67 9.85 9.49 4.95
CA ARG A 67 9.93 8.07 5.38
C ARG A 67 11.36 7.56 5.56
N GLY A 68 12.37 8.42 5.37
CA GLY A 68 13.78 8.14 5.66
C GLY A 68 14.47 7.17 4.70
N TRP A 69 13.97 7.01 3.48
CA TRP A 69 14.63 6.17 2.46
C TRP A 69 15.94 6.80 1.98
N LYS A 70 16.98 5.98 1.81
CA LYS A 70 18.34 6.47 1.45
C LYS A 70 18.83 6.02 0.08
N SER A 71 18.12 5.09 -0.57
CA SER A 71 18.47 4.59 -1.90
C SER A 71 17.23 4.56 -2.79
N PRO A 72 17.24 5.28 -3.93
CA PRO A 72 16.19 5.18 -4.95
C PRO A 72 16.09 3.77 -5.53
N ASP A 73 17.22 3.10 -5.72
CA ASP A 73 17.26 1.76 -6.32
C ASP A 73 16.62 0.72 -5.42
N THR A 74 16.91 0.74 -4.11
CA THR A 74 16.26 -0.15 -3.14
C THR A 74 14.76 0.11 -3.09
N LEU A 75 14.34 1.39 -3.12
CA LEU A 75 12.93 1.76 -3.16
C LEU A 75 12.24 1.21 -4.42
N ASN A 76 12.86 1.39 -5.58
CA ASN A 76 12.31 0.92 -6.85
C ASN A 76 12.21 -0.60 -6.91
N LYS A 77 13.24 -1.33 -6.45
CA LYS A 77 13.19 -2.80 -6.34
C LYS A 77 12.05 -3.26 -5.44
N ALA A 78 11.91 -2.64 -4.27
CA ALA A 78 10.82 -2.95 -3.35
C ALA A 78 9.45 -2.66 -3.98
N LEU A 79 9.31 -1.53 -4.68
CA LEU A 79 8.07 -1.14 -5.33
C LEU A 79 7.64 -2.14 -6.41
N VAL A 80 8.56 -2.53 -7.29
CA VAL A 80 8.32 -3.55 -8.34
C VAL A 80 7.85 -4.85 -7.71
N ALA A 81 8.53 -5.30 -6.66
CA ALA A 81 8.22 -6.56 -5.99
C ALA A 81 6.87 -6.55 -5.26
N LEU A 82 6.41 -5.39 -4.76
CA LEU A 82 5.08 -5.27 -4.17
C LEU A 82 3.95 -5.27 -5.20
N ILE A 83 4.18 -4.70 -6.41
CA ILE A 83 3.23 -4.72 -7.52
C ILE A 83 3.11 -6.14 -8.07
N ASP A 84 4.24 -6.81 -8.32
CA ASP A 84 4.29 -8.20 -8.78
C ASP A 84 3.48 -9.14 -7.88
N ARG A 85 3.63 -8.98 -6.57
CA ARG A 85 2.93 -9.78 -5.55
C ARG A 85 1.48 -9.35 -5.30
N SER A 86 0.95 -8.42 -6.09
CA SER A 86 -0.41 -7.89 -5.98
C SER A 86 -0.77 -7.36 -4.58
N LEU A 87 0.22 -6.91 -3.81
CA LEU A 87 0.01 -6.30 -2.49
C LEU A 87 -0.32 -4.81 -2.61
N ILE A 88 0.21 -4.17 -3.65
CA ILE A 88 -0.17 -2.82 -4.08
C ILE A 88 -0.51 -2.81 -5.57
N PHE A 89 -1.23 -1.78 -5.98
CA PHE A 89 -1.64 -1.58 -7.37
C PHE A 89 -1.39 -0.13 -7.77
N ARG A 90 -0.79 0.09 -8.95
CA ARG A 90 -0.57 1.45 -9.47
C ARG A 90 -1.85 1.96 -10.13
N THR A 91 -2.39 3.03 -9.60
CA THR A 91 -3.63 3.67 -10.07
C THR A 91 -3.36 4.85 -11.00
N ARG A 92 -2.18 5.46 -10.91
CA ARG A 92 -1.73 6.52 -11.80
C ARG A 92 -0.24 6.41 -12.08
N GLN A 93 0.15 6.55 -13.34
CA GLN A 93 1.53 6.63 -13.80
C GLN A 93 2.01 8.08 -13.70
N GLY A 94 3.09 8.29 -12.92
CA GLY A 94 3.75 9.58 -12.86
C GLY A 94 4.44 9.94 -14.17
N ARG A 95 4.51 11.24 -14.45
CA ARG A 95 5.17 11.85 -15.61
C ARG A 95 5.89 13.11 -15.18
N MET A 96 7.15 13.24 -15.57
CA MET A 96 7.93 14.44 -15.29
C MET A 96 7.38 15.65 -16.06
N PRO A 97 7.46 16.87 -15.49
CA PRO A 97 7.95 17.17 -14.13
C PRO A 97 6.89 17.11 -13.02
N ASN A 98 5.59 17.15 -13.35
CA ASN A 98 4.56 17.58 -12.39
C ASN A 98 3.54 16.50 -12.01
N LEU A 99 3.65 15.27 -12.51
CA LEU A 99 2.67 14.22 -12.24
C LEU A 99 3.30 13.11 -11.40
N SER A 100 2.78 12.93 -10.19
CA SER A 100 3.22 11.87 -9.28
C SER A 100 2.42 10.58 -9.51
N SER A 101 3.13 9.44 -9.47
CA SER A 101 2.47 8.13 -9.47
C SER A 101 1.65 7.93 -8.19
N TRP A 102 0.52 7.25 -8.34
CA TRP A 102 -0.35 6.87 -7.24
C TRP A 102 -0.50 5.36 -7.14
N TYR A 103 -0.73 4.91 -5.91
CA TYR A 103 -0.87 3.51 -5.57
C TYR A 103 -2.06 3.28 -4.63
N ALA A 104 -2.56 2.06 -4.63
CA ALA A 104 -3.55 1.52 -3.71
C ALA A 104 -3.00 0.26 -3.03
N CYS A 105 -3.38 0.01 -1.78
CA CYS A 105 -3.20 -1.28 -1.13
C CYS A 105 -4.35 -2.22 -1.52
N CYS A 106 -4.03 -3.45 -1.91
CA CYS A 106 -5.00 -4.38 -2.50
C CYS A 106 -5.92 -5.09 -1.48
N TRP A 107 -5.87 -4.75 -0.19
CA TRP A 107 -6.80 -5.28 0.81
C TRP A 107 -7.90 -4.28 1.23
N TRP A 108 -7.80 -3.03 0.82
CA TRP A 108 -8.82 -2.01 0.99
C TRP A 108 -9.63 -1.82 -0.31
N PRO A 109 -10.87 -1.29 -0.25
CA PRO A 109 -11.57 -0.86 -1.46
C PRO A 109 -10.81 0.30 -2.13
N LEU A 110 -10.95 0.44 -3.45
CA LEU A 110 -10.40 1.59 -4.16
C LEU A 110 -11.27 2.82 -3.87
N ASP A 111 -10.64 3.90 -3.40
CA ASP A 111 -11.27 5.23 -3.34
C ASP A 111 -10.97 5.93 -4.66
N HIS A 112 -11.77 5.61 -5.69
CA HIS A 112 -11.56 6.06 -7.07
C HIS A 112 -11.62 7.58 -7.19
N ASP A 113 -10.83 8.10 -8.11
CA ASP A 113 -10.70 9.52 -8.44
C ASP A 113 -10.57 9.64 -9.97
N GLU A 114 -11.16 10.67 -10.56
CA GLU A 114 -11.18 10.87 -12.02
C GLU A 114 -9.78 11.09 -12.60
N GLU A 115 -8.81 11.54 -11.80
CA GLU A 115 -7.43 11.71 -12.25
C GLU A 115 -6.64 10.38 -12.33
N MET A 116 -7.23 9.25 -11.94
CA MET A 116 -6.60 7.93 -12.05
C MET A 116 -6.60 7.43 -13.51
N ASP A 117 -5.56 6.68 -13.88
CA ASP A 117 -5.46 6.05 -15.21
C ASP A 117 -6.30 4.77 -15.32
N VAL A 118 -7.02 4.41 -14.26
CA VAL A 118 -7.72 3.14 -14.08
C VAL A 118 -9.19 3.38 -13.71
N GLY A 119 -10.05 2.42 -14.04
CA GLY A 119 -11.46 2.48 -13.70
C GLY A 119 -11.74 2.17 -12.22
N PRO A 120 -12.95 2.49 -11.73
CA PRO A 120 -13.34 2.29 -10.34
C PRO A 120 -13.35 0.82 -9.89
N GLN A 121 -13.41 -0.13 -10.81
CA GLN A 121 -13.38 -1.58 -10.55
C GLN A 121 -12.06 -2.25 -10.93
N SER A 122 -11.02 -1.46 -11.24
CA SER A 122 -9.75 -2.00 -11.74
C SER A 122 -8.84 -2.56 -10.65
N LEU A 123 -9.11 -2.29 -9.36
CA LEU A 123 -8.27 -2.77 -8.26
C LEU A 123 -8.38 -4.30 -8.09
N PRO A 124 -7.29 -5.07 -8.23
CA PRO A 124 -7.27 -6.53 -8.00
C PRO A 124 -7.31 -6.86 -6.51
N ARG A 125 -8.43 -6.52 -5.85
CA ARG A 125 -8.56 -6.63 -4.40
C ARG A 125 -8.52 -8.10 -3.98
N GLY A 126 -7.54 -8.44 -3.14
CA GLY A 126 -7.37 -9.79 -2.60
C GLY A 126 -6.46 -10.70 -3.43
N ASP A 127 -5.95 -10.26 -4.59
CA ASP A 127 -5.18 -11.13 -5.50
C ASP A 127 -3.88 -11.64 -4.89
N TYR A 128 -3.30 -10.91 -3.93
CA TYR A 128 -2.17 -11.37 -3.12
C TYR A 128 -2.40 -12.72 -2.42
N THR A 129 -3.65 -13.15 -2.20
CA THR A 129 -3.97 -14.46 -1.61
C THR A 129 -3.74 -15.62 -2.58
N ARG A 130 -3.72 -15.34 -3.89
CA ARG A 130 -3.55 -16.30 -4.98
C ARG A 130 -2.16 -16.26 -5.60
N TRP A 131 -1.33 -15.32 -5.19
CA TRP A 131 0.04 -15.21 -5.68
C TRP A 131 0.91 -16.32 -5.09
N HIS A 132 1.71 -16.93 -5.95
CA HIS A 132 2.71 -17.94 -5.61
C HIS A 132 3.99 -17.64 -6.40
N PRO A 133 5.18 -17.92 -5.83
CA PRO A 133 6.41 -17.88 -6.60
C PRO A 133 6.36 -18.95 -7.70
N GLU A 134 6.94 -18.64 -8.86
CA GLU A 134 7.18 -19.63 -9.93
C GLU A 134 8.16 -20.74 -9.49
#